data_AF-V3ZBL6-F1
#
_entry.id   AF-V3ZBL6-F1
#
_cell.length_a   1.000
_cell.length_b   1.000
_cell.length_c   1.000
_cell.angle_alpha   90.00
_cell.angle_beta   90.00
_cell.angle_gamma   90.00
#
_symmetry.space_group_name_H-M   'P 1'
#
loop_
_entity.id
_entity.type
_entity.pdbx_description
1 polymer ?
#
loop_
_entity_poly.entity_id
_entity_poly.type
_entity_poly.pdbx_seq_one_letter_code
_entity_poly.pdbx_strand_id
1 'polypeptide(L)' 'MMTLFLVIWHCVGSYWVFDIWKPHFIPLLHEPSNYCEKTVYMFAACQILGCVTLVCLAIVCLFSLWLCRAVTECFQT' A
#
# COMPACT_ATOMS: atom_id res chain seq x y z
N MET A 1 -16.22 11.79 1.44
CA MET A 1 -15.84 11.80 2.87
C MET A 1 -15.18 10.49 3.30
N MET A 2 -15.76 9.33 2.99
CA MET A 2 -15.17 8.02 3.37
C MET A 2 -13.90 7.66 2.58
N THR A 3 -13.81 8.04 1.30
CA THR A 3 -12.63 7.74 0.47
C THR A 3 -11.36 8.42 0.98
N LEU A 4 -11.45 9.68 1.40
CA LEU A 4 -10.33 10.42 1.99
C LEU A 4 -9.84 9.75 3.27
N PHE A 5 -10.78 9.33 4.14
CA PHE A 5 -10.45 8.58 5.33
C PHE A 5 -9.71 7.28 5.00
N LEU A 6 -10.18 6.51 4.02
CA LEU A 6 -9.54 5.27 3.60
C LEU A 6 -8.13 5.51 3.03
N VAL A 7 -7.93 6.56 2.23
CA VAL A 7 -6.60 6.91 1.68
C VAL A 7 -5.64 7.30 2.80
N ILE A 8 -6.05 8.21 3.69
CA ILE A 8 -5.22 8.64 4.82
C ILE A 8 -4.89 7.44 5.71
N TRP A 9 -5.91 6.64 6.05
CA TRP A 9 -5.74 5.45 6.88
C TRP A 9 -4.80 4.43 6.23
N HIS A 10 -4.89 4.24 4.92
CA HIS A 10 -4.00 3.36 4.18
C HIS A 10 -2.55 3.85 4.20
N CYS A 11 -2.31 5.15 4.05
CA CYS A 11 -0.98 5.75 4.16
C CYS A 11 -0.39 5.60 5.57
N VAL A 12 -1.18 5.91 6.60
CA VAL A 12 -0.75 5.77 8.00
C VAL A 12 -0.46 4.30 8.33
N GLY A 13 -1.34 3.38 7.93
CA GLY A 13 -1.14 1.95 8.11
C GLY A 13 0.12 1.43 7.41
N SER A 14 0.38 1.92 6.19
CA SER A 14 1.62 1.60 5.46
C SER A 14 2.85 2.08 6.22
N TYR A 15 2.85 3.34 6.66
CA TYR A 15 3.95 3.93 7.44
C TYR A 15 4.22 3.14 8.72
N TRP A 16 3.18 2.80 9.49
CA TRP A 16 3.32 2.01 10.73
C TRP A 16 3.89 0.60 10.48
N VAL A 17 3.42 -0.08 9.43
CA VAL A 17 3.95 -1.42 9.10
C VAL A 17 5.43 -1.36 8.71
N PHE A 18 5.85 -0.33 7.97
CA PHE A 18 7.26 -0.17 7.60
C PHE A 18 8.15 0.31 8.77
N ASP A 19 7.61 1.11 9.69
CA ASP A 19 8.31 1.58 10.90
C ASP A 19 8.65 0.40 11.84
N ILE A 20 7.74 -0.56 11.97
CA ILE A 20 7.85 -1.71 12.90
C ILE A 20 8.73 -2.85 12.31
N TRP A 21 9.55 -2.61 11.28
CA TRP A 21 10.36 -3.57 10.50
C TRP A 21 10.73 -4.93 11.17
N LYS A 22 11.10 -4.95 12.46
CA LYS A 22 11.18 -6.17 13.29
C LYS A 22 10.11 -6.17 14.40
N PRO A 23 8.93 -6.78 14.19
CA PRO A 23 7.93 -6.92 15.26
C PRO A 23 8.41 -7.91 16.34
N HIS A 24 8.10 -7.62 17.61
CA HIS A 24 8.18 -8.61 18.66
C HIS A 24 6.98 -9.56 18.57
N PHE A 25 7.20 -10.74 17.98
CA PHE A 25 6.17 -11.78 17.83
C PHE A 25 5.97 -12.62 19.09
N ILE A 26 6.86 -12.50 20.09
CA ILE A 26 6.80 -13.24 21.35
C ILE A 26 6.41 -12.23 22.44
N PRO A 27 5.36 -12.51 23.24
CA PRO A 27 4.98 -11.62 24.33
C PRO A 27 6.10 -11.56 25.37
N LEU A 28 6.59 -10.35 25.65
CA LEU A 28 7.53 -10.13 26.75
C LEU A 28 6.78 -10.15 28.09
N LEU A 29 7.32 -10.86 29.07
CA LEU A 29 6.70 -11.03 30.39
C LEU A 29 6.49 -9.69 31.14
N HIS A 30 7.33 -8.69 30.85
CA HIS A 30 7.27 -7.35 31.46
C HIS A 30 6.40 -6.35 30.67
N GLU A 31 6.02 -6.67 29.43
CA GLU A 31 5.27 -5.78 28.52
C GLU A 31 4.26 -6.57 27.66
N PRO A 32 3.21 -7.16 28.28
CA PRO A 32 2.27 -8.04 27.58
C PRO A 32 1.38 -7.32 26.56
N SER A 33 1.39 -5.99 26.47
CA SER A 33 0.64 -5.21 25.49
C SER A 33 1.44 -4.83 24.24
N ASN A 34 2.77 -5.02 24.27
CA ASN A 34 3.67 -4.53 23.23
C ASN A 34 4.08 -5.65 22.25
N TYR A 35 3.22 -6.67 22.11
CA TYR A 35 3.42 -7.78 21.19
C TYR A 35 2.58 -7.57 19.94
N CYS A 36 3.14 -7.91 18.78
CA CYS A 36 2.44 -7.83 17.51
C CYS A 36 2.14 -9.24 17.01
N GLU A 37 0.86 -9.59 16.93
CA GLU A 37 0.44 -10.88 16.40
C GLU A 37 0.89 -11.03 14.94
N LYS A 38 1.70 -12.06 14.67
CA LYS A 38 2.29 -12.31 13.36
C LYS A 38 1.24 -12.35 12.25
N THR A 39 0.10 -12.98 12.53
CA THR A 39 -1.01 -13.11 11.58
C THR A 39 -1.59 -11.76 11.19
N VAL A 40 -1.78 -10.85 12.15
CA VAL A 40 -2.35 -9.53 11.91
C VAL A 40 -1.35 -8.65 11.14
N TYR A 41 -0.07 -8.72 11.51
CA TYR A 41 0.99 -8.03 10.78
C TYR A 41 1.08 -8.50 9.32
N MET A 42 1.08 -9.82 9.10
CA MET A 42 1.11 -10.40 7.75
C MET A 42 -0.12 -10.02 6.93
N PHE A 43 -1.31 -10.06 7.54
CA PHE A 43 -2.53 -9.63 6.87
C PHE A 43 -2.46 -8.16 6.43
N ALA A 44 -2.04 -7.26 7.33
CA ALA A 44 -1.87 -5.85 7.04
C ALA A 44 -0.84 -5.61 5.92
N ALA A 45 0.32 -6.28 5.99
CA ALA A 45 1.38 -6.18 4.99
C ALA A 45 0.90 -6.67 3.60
N CYS A 46 0.20 -7.80 3.54
CA CYS A 46 -0.39 -8.31 2.30
C CYS A 46 -1.41 -7.34 1.71
N GLN A 47 -2.26 -6.76 2.55
CA GLN A 47 -3.24 -5.78 2.09
C GLN A 47 -2.58 -4.51 1.54
N ILE A 48 -1.56 -3.99 2.22
CA ILE A 48 -0.77 -2.84 1.73
C ILE A 48 -0.15 -3.16 0.37
N LEU A 49 0.53 -4.31 0.26
CA LEU A 49 1.19 -4.73 -0.97
C LEU A 49 0.20 -4.90 -2.12
N GLY A 50 -0.96 -5.50 -1.86
CA GLY A 50 -2.03 -5.66 -2.86
C GLY A 50 -2.55 -4.32 -3.37
N CYS A 51 -2.86 -3.39 -2.48
CA CYS A 51 -3.33 -2.05 -2.84
C CYS A 51 -2.28 -1.28 -3.66
N VAL A 52 -1.03 -1.25 -3.20
CA VAL A 52 0.07 -0.58 -3.91
C VAL A 52 0.26 -1.17 -5.30
N THR A 53 0.23 -2.50 -5.43
CA THR A 53 0.36 -3.19 -6.73
C THR A 53 -0.75 -2.78 -7.70
N LEU A 54 -2.01 -2.75 -7.24
CA LEU A 54 -3.14 -2.33 -8.07
C LEU A 54 -3.03 -0.87 -8.52
N VAL A 55 -2.60 0.02 -7.63
CA VAL A 55 -2.38 1.45 -7.97
C VAL A 55 -1.27 1.60 -9.00
N CYS A 56 -0.13 0.92 -8.82
CA CYS A 56 0.96 0.92 -9.77
C CYS A 56 0.52 0.42 -11.16
N LEU A 57 -0.24 -0.68 -11.21
CA LEU A 57 -0.79 -1.21 -12.46
C LEU A 57 -1.73 -0.20 -13.15
N ALA A 58 -2.60 0.46 -12.38
CA ALA A 58 -3.49 1.49 -12.91
C ALA A 58 -2.70 2.67 -13.51
N ILE A 59 -1.65 3.14 -12.83
CA ILE A 59 -0.77 4.21 -13.32
C ILE A 59 -0.08 3.79 -14.63
N VAL A 60 0.46 2.57 -14.69
CA VAL A 60 1.11 2.04 -15.89
C VAL A 60 0.14 1.97 -17.07
N CYS A 61 -1.09 1.49 -16.84
CA CYS A 61 -2.13 1.45 -17.88
C CYS A 61 -2.56 2.85 -18.34
N LEU A 62 -2.71 3.81 -17.43
CA LEU A 62 -3.03 5.19 -17.79
C LEU A 62 -1.89 5.85 -18.57
N PHE A 63 -0.64 5.59 -18.17
CA PHE A 63 0.53 6.11 -18.85
C PHE A 63 0.68 5.51 -20.26
N SER A 64 0.46 4.20 -20.43
CA SER A 64 0.50 3.57 -21.75
C SER A 64 -0.61 4.10 -22.66
N LEU A 65 -1.84 4.28 -22.13
CA LEU A 65 -2.93 4.91 -22.88
C LEU A 65 -2.60 6.35 -23.28
N TRP A 66 -2.00 7.12 -22.37
CA TRP A 66 -1.59 8.50 -22.65
C TRP A 66 -0.53 8.56 -23.74
N LEU A 67 0.48 7.67 -23.69
CA LEU A 67 1.48 7.54 -24.74
C LEU A 67 0.86 7.14 -26.08
N CYS A 68 -0.03 6.14 -26.09
CA CYS A 68 -0.73 5.73 -27.31
C CYS A 68 -1.50 6.91 -27.91
N ARG A 69 -2.25 7.67 -27.10
CA ARG A 69 -2.95 8.87 -27.56
C ARG A 69 -1.99 9.90 -28.14
N ALA A 70 -0.92 10.24 -27.43
CA ALA A 70 0.06 11.22 -27.89
C ALA A 70 0.69 10.84 -29.25
N VAL A 71 0.99 9.55 -29.45
CA VAL A 71 1.52 9.05 -30.71
C VAL A 71 0.49 9.13 -31.84
N THR A 72 -0.77 8.77 -31.59
CA THR A 72 -1.82 8.84 -32.61
C THR A 72 -2.10 10.27 -33.05
N GLU A 73 -2.12 11.24 -32.12
CA GLU A 73 -2.28 12.66 -32.44
C GLU A 73 -1.10 13.18 -33.27
N CYS A 74 0.13 12.75 -32.98
CA CYS A 74 1.31 13.12 -33.78
C CYS A 74 1.28 12.54 -35.21
N PHE A 75 0.61 11.42 -35.46
CA PHE A 75 0.54 10.81 -36.80
C PHE A 75 -0.54 11.46 -37.70
N GLN A 76 -1.47 12.24 -37.14
CA GLN A 76 -2.53 12.92 -37.90
C GLN A 76 -2.16 14.34 -38.37
N THR A 77 -0.97 14.85 -38.03
CA THR A 77 -0.42 16.14 -38.51
C THR A 77 0.62 15.89 -39.59
#